data_AF-A0AAW4FP63-F1
#
_entry.id   AF-A0AAW4FP63-F1
#
_cell.length_a   1.000
_cell.length_b   1.000
_cell.length_c   1.000
_cell.angle_alpha   90.00
_cell.angle_beta   90.00
_cell.angle_gamma   90.00
#
_symmetry.space_group_name_H-M   'P 1'
#
loop_
_entity.id
_entity.type
_entity.pdbx_description
1 polymer ?
#
loop_
_entity_poly.entity_id
_entity_poly.type
_entity_poly.pdbx_seq_one_letter_code
_entity_poly.pdbx_strand_id
1 'polypeptide(L)' 'MSHDTNAKLIYMANQIATFFKSQPQDEAAEGVATHINKFWEPRMRRQLFRHIDGGGEGLSPLVLEAASKIKRPEAA' A
#
# COMPACT_ATOMS: atom_id res chain seq x y z
N MET A 1 24.37 7.12 -2.89
CA MET A 1 23.61 6.37 -1.87
C MET A 1 22.13 6.49 -2.19
N SER A 2 21.62 5.63 -3.08
CA SER A 2 20.19 5.56 -3.37
C SER A 2 19.54 4.86 -2.18
N HIS A 3 19.09 5.62 -1.17
CA HIS A 3 18.32 5.04 -0.07
C HIS A 3 17.14 4.26 -0.67
N ASP A 4 16.99 2.99 -0.27
CA ASP A 4 16.01 2.03 -0.77
C ASP A 4 14.61 2.65 -0.83
N THR A 5 14.23 3.14 -2.00
CA THR A 5 12.96 3.84 -2.21
C THR A 5 11.78 2.89 -1.95
N ASN A 6 11.98 1.58 -2.17
CA ASN A 6 11.04 0.53 -1.82
C ASN A 6 10.86 0.39 -0.31
N ALA A 7 11.94 0.37 0.48
CA ALA A 7 11.86 0.24 1.93
C ALA A 7 11.07 1.39 2.56
N LYS A 8 11.27 2.63 2.09
CA LYS A 8 10.47 3.78 2.57
C LYS A 8 9.00 3.66 2.19
N LEU A 9 8.69 3.19 0.98
CA LEU A 9 7.32 3.02 0.51
C LEU A 9 6.57 1.93 1.29
N ILE A 10 7.23 0.78 1.55
CA ILE A 10 6.72 -0.30 2.39
C ILE A 10 6.45 0.20 3.81
N TYR A 11 7.41 0.94 4.39
CA TYR A 11 7.24 1.56 5.71
C TYR A 11 6.00 2.46 5.76
N MET A 12 5.83 3.35 4.78
CA MET A 12 4.65 4.23 4.74
C MET A 12 3.34 3.45 4.60
N ALA A 13 3.28 2.44 3.74
CA ALA A 13 2.09 1.59 3.60
C ALA A 13 1.73 0.90 4.92
N ASN A 14 2.74 0.38 5.64
CA ASN A 14 2.54 -0.28 6.93
C ASN A 14 2.13 0.68 8.04
N GLN A 15 2.59 1.94 8.01
CA GLN A 15 2.13 2.97 8.94
C GLN A 15 0.64 3.28 8.75
N ILE A 16 0.18 3.37 7.49
CA ILE A 16 -1.24 3.53 7.17
C ILE A 16 -2.02 2.31 7.70
N ALA A 17 -1.56 1.10 7.42
CA ALA A 17 -2.20 -0.11 7.95
C ALA A 17 -2.24 -0.15 9.49
N THR A 18 -1.20 0.30 10.15
CA THR A 18 -1.14 0.36 11.63
C THR A 18 -2.22 1.28 12.19
N PHE A 19 -2.46 2.43 11.54
CA PHE A 19 -3.53 3.36 11.93
C PHE A 19 -4.92 2.72 11.85
N PHE A 20 -5.19 1.92 10.81
CA PHE A 20 -6.49 1.27 10.61
C PHE A 20 -6.65 -0.06 11.37
N LYS A 21 -5.61 -0.57 12.02
CA LYS A 21 -5.60 -1.91 12.64
C LYS A 21 -6.63 -2.09 13.78
N SER A 22 -7.08 -1.01 14.41
CA SER A 22 -8.10 -1.06 15.47
C SER A 22 -9.54 -1.12 14.95
N GLN A 23 -9.75 -0.96 13.65
CA GLN A 23 -11.07 -1.04 13.03
C GLN A 23 -11.43 -2.50 12.69
N PRO A 24 -12.72 -2.83 12.49
CA PRO A 24 -13.13 -4.12 11.93
C PRO A 24 -12.38 -4.42 10.62
N GLN A 25 -12.04 -5.69 10.38
CA GLN A 25 -11.14 -6.07 9.29
C GLN A 25 -11.60 -5.55 7.90
N ASP A 26 -12.89 -5.68 7.60
CA ASP A 26 -13.45 -5.24 6.32
C ASP A 26 -13.32 -3.73 6.11
N GLU A 27 -13.56 -2.96 7.18
CA GLU A 27 -13.45 -1.50 7.21
C GLU A 27 -11.98 -1.06 7.17
N ALA A 28 -11.10 -1.78 7.86
CA ALA A 28 -9.68 -1.48 7.93
C ALA A 28 -9.02 -1.56 6.53
N ALA A 29 -9.32 -2.62 5.78
CA ALA A 29 -8.77 -2.78 4.42
C ALA A 29 -9.30 -1.71 3.46
N GLU A 30 -10.58 -1.34 3.60
CA GLU A 30 -11.17 -0.25 2.82
C GLU A 30 -10.59 1.12 3.18
N GLY A 31 -10.34 1.38 4.46
CA GLY A 31 -9.70 2.58 4.96
C GLY A 31 -8.29 2.76 4.42
N VAL A 32 -7.47 1.70 4.45
CA VAL A 32 -6.12 1.69 3.86
C VAL A 32 -6.17 1.99 2.37
N ALA A 33 -7.02 1.29 1.62
CA ALA A 33 -7.14 1.48 0.17
C ALA A 33 -7.62 2.90 -0.17
N THR A 34 -8.59 3.42 0.58
CA THR A 34 -9.10 4.79 0.42
C THR A 34 -8.02 5.82 0.66
N HIS A 35 -7.22 5.67 1.72
CA HIS A 35 -6.12 6.57 2.02
C HIS A 35 -5.08 6.57 0.90
N ILE A 36 -4.64 5.39 0.46
CA ILE A 36 -3.66 5.27 -0.64
C ILE A 36 -4.23 5.89 -1.93
N ASN A 37 -5.48 5.60 -2.28
CA ASN A 37 -6.11 6.14 -3.49
C ASN A 37 -6.22 7.68 -3.47
N LYS A 38 -6.49 8.28 -2.31
CA LYS A 38 -6.67 9.73 -2.16
C LYS A 38 -5.35 10.50 -2.11
N PHE A 39 -4.35 9.96 -1.42
CA PHE A 39 -3.16 10.72 -1.07
C PHE A 39 -1.89 10.30 -1.81
N TRP A 40 -1.86 9.10 -2.43
CA TRP A 40 -0.69 8.65 -3.17
C TRP A 40 -0.76 9.01 -4.64
N GLU A 41 0.33 9.61 -5.12
CA GLU A 41 0.55 9.86 -6.53
C GLU A 41 0.55 8.54 -7.34
N PRO A 42 0.14 8.58 -8.63
CA PRO A 42 0.14 7.40 -9.48
C PRO A 42 1.48 6.63 -9.51
N ARG A 43 2.63 7.34 -9.47
CA ARG A 43 3.94 6.69 -9.44
C ARG A 43 4.18 5.84 -8.20
N MET A 44 3.70 6.29 -7.03
CA MET A 44 3.84 5.56 -5.77
C MET A 44 2.97 4.30 -5.79
N ARG A 45 1.73 4.42 -6.28
CA ARG A 45 0.84 3.26 -6.46
C ARG A 45 1.42 2.23 -7.43
N ARG A 46 2.02 2.67 -8.54
CA ARG A 46 2.73 1.76 -9.45
C ARG A 46 3.91 1.04 -8.78
N GLN A 47 4.66 1.74 -7.93
CA GLN A 47 5.78 1.15 -7.20
C GLN A 47 5.28 0.13 -6.15
N LEU A 48 4.18 0.43 -5.47
CA LEU A 48 3.52 -0.50 -4.55
C LEU A 48 3.10 -1.79 -5.27
N PHE A 49 2.41 -1.66 -6.41
CA PHE A 49 1.99 -2.83 -7.18
C PHE A 49 3.18 -3.62 -7.72
N ARG A 50 4.25 -2.97 -8.19
CA ARG A 50 5.50 -3.67 -8.56
C ARG A 50 6.08 -4.50 -7.42
N HIS A 51 6.04 -3.97 -6.19
CA HIS A 51 6.50 -4.69 -5.00
C HIS A 51 5.58 -5.86 -4.66
N ILE A 52 4.27 -5.67 -4.73
CA ILE A 52 3.27 -6.73 -4.51
C ILE A 52 3.41 -7.85 -5.55
N ASP A 53 3.53 -7.50 -6.83
CA ASP A 53 3.73 -8.45 -7.93
C ASP A 53 5.05 -9.24 -7.77
N GLY A 54 6.06 -8.65 -7.11
CA GLY A 54 7.33 -9.28 -6.76
C GLY A 54 7.30 -10.14 -5.48
N GLY A 55 6.14 -10.32 -4.84
CA GLY A 55 5.95 -11.14 -3.64
C GLY A 55 5.54 -10.35 -2.38
N GLY A 56 5.62 -9.01 -2.42
CA GLY A 56 5.08 -8.17 -1.35
C GLY A 56 5.81 -8.24 -0.01
N GLU A 57 7.07 -8.67 0.01
CA GLU A 57 7.83 -8.89 1.24
C GLU A 57 7.85 -7.64 2.15
N GLY A 58 7.62 -7.83 3.45
CA GLY A 58 7.61 -6.75 4.42
C GLY A 58 6.36 -5.88 4.43
N LEU A 59 5.38 -6.08 3.53
CA LEU A 59 4.06 -5.46 3.64
C LEU A 59 3.22 -6.15 4.72
N SER A 60 2.46 -5.36 5.47
CA SER A 60 1.45 -5.86 6.40
C SER A 60 0.37 -6.64 5.65
N PRO A 61 -0.20 -7.73 6.24
CA PRO A 61 -1.32 -8.46 5.66
C PRO A 61 -2.49 -7.54 5.26
N LEU A 62 -2.76 -6.51 6.07
CA LEU A 62 -3.81 -5.54 5.80
C LEU A 62 -3.56 -4.71 4.53
N VAL A 63 -2.31 -4.43 4.20
CA VAL A 63 -1.97 -3.74 2.93
C VAL A 63 -2.19 -4.68 1.75
N LEU A 64 -1.86 -5.96 1.88
CA LEU A 64 -2.09 -6.97 0.85
C LEU A 64 -3.59 -7.19 0.61
N GLU A 65 -4.40 -7.23 1.67
CA GLU A 65 -5.87 -7.28 1.56
C GLU A 65 -6.43 -6.04 0.86
N ALA A 66 -5.94 -4.85 1.25
CA ALA A 66 -6.32 -3.58 0.64
C ALA A 66 -5.92 -3.46 -0.84
N ALA A 67 -4.91 -4.22 -1.30
CA ALA A 67 -4.41 -4.14 -2.68
C ALA A 67 -5.49 -4.35 -3.73
N SER A 68 -6.45 -5.24 -3.46
CA SER A 68 -7.61 -5.51 -4.33
C SER A 68 -8.54 -4.29 -4.51
N LYS A 69 -8.51 -3.34 -3.56
CA LYS A 69 -9.33 -2.12 -3.52
C LYS A 69 -8.56 -0.86 -3.96
N ILE A 70 -7.24 -0.95 -4.15
CA ILE A 70 -6.41 0.18 -4.61
C ILE A 70 -6.50 0.29 -6.14
N LYS A 71 -6.74 1.51 -6.63
CA LYS A 71 -6.78 1.80 -8.07
C LYS A 71 -5.37 1.67 -8.66
N ARG A 72 -5.11 0.57 -9.35
CA ARG A 72 -3.87 0.33 -10.09
C ARG A 72 -3.79 1.30 -11.27
N PRO A 73 -2.80 2.20 -11.31
CA PRO A 73 -2.62 3.10 -12.45
C PRO A 73 -2.20 2.29 -13.69
N GLU A 74 -2.64 2.72 -14.87
CA GLU A 74 -2.12 2.16 -16.12
C GLU A 74 -0.59 2.28 -16.18
N ALA A 75 0.04 1.26 -16.77
CA ALA A 75 1.44 1.32 -17.11
C ALA A 75 1.63 2.44 -18.14
N ALA A 76 2.50 3.39 -17.84
CA ALA A 76 2.89 4.44 -18.77
C ALA A 76 3.87 3.88 -19.81
#